data_AF-A0A8T8WE80-F1
#
_entry.id   AF-A0A8T8WE80-F1
#
_cell.length_a   1.000
_cell.length_b   1.000
_cell.length_c   1.000
_cell.angle_alpha   90.00
_cell.angle_beta   90.00
_cell.angle_gamma   90.00
#
_symmetry.space_group_name_H-M   'P 1'
#
loop_
_entity.id
_entity.type
_entity.pdbx_description
1 polymer ?
#
loop_
_entity_poly.entity_id
_entity_poly.type
_entity_poly.pdbx_seq_one_letter_code
_entity_poly.pdbx_strand_id
1 'polypeptide(L)' 'MDESHAECLLDELLDRGMIPGDRIDGVERLRDAGEVWRALEYAMNGEISERWPAEAERT' A
#
# COMPACT_ATOMS: atom_id res chain seq x y z
N MET A 1 -9.30 -5.48 -9.10
CA MET A 1 -8.86 -6.22 -7.90
C MET A 1 -9.50 -5.50 -6.72
N ASP A 2 -10.15 -6.23 -5.83
CA ASP A 2 -10.89 -5.65 -4.71
C ASP A 2 -9.99 -5.36 -3.51
N GLU A 3 -10.40 -4.43 -2.64
CA GLU A 3 -9.64 -3.99 -1.46
C GLU A 3 -9.27 -5.15 -0.53
N SER A 4 -10.19 -6.10 -0.29
CA SER A 4 -9.92 -7.29 0.52
C SER A 4 -8.81 -8.18 -0.03
N HIS A 5 -8.56 -8.13 -1.35
CA HIS A 5 -7.45 -8.87 -1.96
C HIS A 5 -6.11 -8.16 -1.68
N ALA A 6 -6.10 -6.83 -1.69
CA ALA A 6 -4.94 -6.04 -1.34
C ALA A 6 -4.60 -6.19 0.16
N GLU A 7 -5.61 -6.26 1.04
CA GLU A 7 -5.43 -6.54 2.47
C GLU A 7 -4.77 -7.90 2.69
N CYS A 8 -5.30 -8.97 2.08
CA CYS A 8 -4.71 -10.31 2.19
C CYS A 8 -3.24 -10.33 1.74
N LEU A 9 -2.94 -9.73 0.60
CA LEU A 9 -1.56 -9.70 0.09
C LEU A 9 -0.64 -8.89 1.01
N LEU A 10 -1.12 -7.78 1.56
CA LEU A 10 -0.36 -6.95 2.49
C LEU A 10 -0.05 -7.72 3.78
N ASP A 11 -1.03 -8.42 4.33
CA ASP A 11 -0.86 -9.26 5.53
C ASP A 11 0.13 -10.40 5.26
N GLU A 12 0.10 -11.04 4.08
CA GLU A 12 1.09 -12.05 3.69
C GLU A 12 2.51 -11.49 3.60
N LEU A 13 2.68 -10.28 3.07
CA LEU A 13 3.99 -9.63 2.96
C LEU A 13 4.56 -9.29 4.35
N LEU A 14 3.71 -8.85 5.28
CA LEU A 14 4.08 -8.59 6.66
C LEU A 14 4.46 -9.87 7.41
N ASP A 15 3.61 -10.90 7.35
CA ASP A 15 3.81 -12.19 8.04
C ASP A 15 5.12 -12.88 7.59
N ARG A 16 5.42 -12.80 6.30
CA ARG A 16 6.65 -13.37 5.72
C ARG A 16 7.89 -12.50 5.91
N GLY A 17 7.75 -11.29 6.48
CA GLY A 17 8.85 -10.35 6.63
C GLY A 17 9.45 -9.89 5.29
N MET A 18 8.63 -9.82 4.24
CA MET A 18 9.06 -9.38 2.90
C MET A 18 9.16 -7.86 2.77
N ILE A 19 8.59 -7.12 3.73
CA ILE A 19 8.64 -5.67 3.78
C ILE A 19 9.91 -5.25 4.55
N PRO A 20 10.78 -4.40 3.96
CA PRO A 20 11.91 -3.81 4.67
C PRO A 20 11.47 -3.11 5.96
N GLY A 21 12.21 -3.31 7.05
CA GLY A 21 11.83 -2.81 8.38
C GLY A 21 11.64 -1.29 8.45
N ASP A 22 12.40 -0.52 7.67
CA ASP A 22 12.26 0.94 7.54
C ASP A 22 10.94 1.39 6.91
N ARG A 23 10.21 0.48 6.26
CA ARG A 23 8.93 0.76 5.59
C ARG A 23 7.71 0.31 6.37
N ILE A 24 7.85 -0.56 7.36
CA ILE A 24 6.73 -1.13 8.14
C ILE A 24 5.88 -0.01 8.74
N ASP A 25 6.50 0.98 9.39
CA ASP A 25 5.80 2.13 9.98
C ASP A 25 4.99 2.93 8.96
N GLY A 26 5.46 3.02 7.71
CA GLY A 26 4.74 3.70 6.63
C GLY A 26 3.57 2.88 6.09
N VAL A 27 3.76 1.56 5.97
CA VAL A 27 2.72 0.61 5.57
C VAL A 27 1.59 0.58 6.58
N GLU A 28 1.90 0.46 7.87
CA GLU A 28 0.90 0.44 8.96
C GLU A 28 0.10 1.74 8.99
N ARG A 29 0.76 2.90 8.84
CA ARG A 29 0.08 4.21 8.81
C ARG A 29 -0.92 4.33 7.65
N LEU A 30 -0.57 3.83 6.46
CA LEU A 30 -1.44 3.86 5.29
C LEU A 30 -2.61 2.88 5.45
N ARG A 31 -2.36 1.70 6.01
CA ARG A 31 -3.39 0.71 6.36
C ARG A 31 -4.40 1.30 7.35
N ASP A 32 -3.93 1.93 8.41
CA ASP A 32 -4.78 2.55 9.44
C ASP A 32 -5.62 3.71 8.89
N ALA A 33 -5.13 4.38 7.84
CA ALA A 33 -5.86 5.42 7.11
C ALA A 33 -6.90 4.86 6.12
N GLY A 34 -7.00 3.53 5.96
CA GLY A 34 -7.85 2.89 4.95
C GLY A 34 -7.27 2.95 3.54
N GLU A 35 -6.03 3.38 3.36
CA GLU A 35 -5.36 3.46 2.06
C GLU A 35 -4.61 2.14 1.74
N VAL A 36 -5.31 1.00 1.85
CA VAL A 36 -4.71 -0.35 1.71
C VAL A 36 -3.92 -0.50 0.42
N TRP A 37 -4.45 0.02 -0.69
CA TRP A 37 -3.78 -0.01 -1.98
C TRP A 37 -2.44 0.73 -1.99
N ARG A 38 -2.38 1.89 -1.35
CA ARG A 38 -1.13 2.66 -1.22
C ARG A 38 -0.18 1.99 -0.24
N ALA A 39 -0.70 1.39 0.83
CA ALA A 39 0.09 0.60 1.77
C ALA A 39 0.78 -0.57 1.05
N LEU A 40 0.04 -1.30 0.19
CA LEU A 40 0.57 -2.38 -0.63
C LEU A 40 1.58 -1.88 -1.67
N GLU A 41 1.28 -0.78 -2.37
CA GLU A 41 2.22 -0.19 -3.33
C GLU A 41 3.52 0.22 -2.65
N TYR A 42 3.43 0.86 -1.48
CA TYR A 42 4.61 1.27 -0.71
C TYR A 42 5.40 0.07 -0.19
N ALA A 43 4.73 -0.99 0.26
CA ALA A 43 5.36 -2.23 0.68
C ALA A 43 6.18 -2.85 -0.46
N MET A 44 5.61 -2.93 -1.67
CA MET A 44 6.23 -3.58 -2.83
C MET A 44 7.31 -2.73 -3.49
N ASN A 45 7.03 -1.44 -3.70
CA ASN A 45 7.88 -0.57 -4.52
C ASN A 45 8.79 0.33 -3.68
N GLY A 46 8.47 0.57 -2.40
CA GLY A 46 9.18 1.52 -1.55
C GLY A 46 8.93 2.98 -1.90
N GLU A 47 8.09 3.24 -2.90
CA GLU A 47 7.68 4.55 -3.35
C GLU A 47 6.15 4.56 -3.36
N ILE A 48 5.56 5.60 -2.77
CA ILE A 48 4.13 5.86 -2.96
C ILE A 48 4.05 6.67 -4.24
N SER A 49 3.47 6.12 -5.30
CA SER A 49 3.26 6.91 -6.50
C SER A 49 2.29 8.05 -6.16
N GLU A 50 2.77 9.29 -6.23
CA GLU A 50 1.92 10.49 -6.13
C GLU A 50 0.89 10.55 -7.27
N ARG A 51 1.02 9.68 -8.26
CA ARG A 51 0.38 9.78 -9.57
C ARG A 51 -0.35 8.50 -9.96
N TRP A 52 -1.33 8.06 -9.16
CA TRP A 52 -2.35 7.13 -9.68
C TRP A 52 -3.67 7.10 -8.88
N PRO A 53 -4.79 7.59 -9.46
CA PRO A 53 -4.92 8.77 -10.28
C PRO A 53 -5.67 9.88 -9.51
N ALA A 54 -5.03 11.03 -9.32
CA ALA A 54 -5.71 12.27 -8.96
C ALA A 54 -6.33 12.98 -10.19
N GLU A 55 -6.23 12.41 -11.40
CA GLU A 55 -6.70 13.05 -12.63
C GLU A 55 -7.34 12.03 -13.58
N ALA A 56 -8.59 11.66 -13.30
CA ALA A 56 -9.50 11.12 -14.32
C ALA A 56 -10.57 12.13 -14.74
N GLU A 57 -10.66 13.32 -14.14
CA GLU A 57 -11.68 14.31 -14.53
C GLU A 57 -11.16 15.76 -14.40
N ARG A 58 -11.44 16.52 -15.48
CA ARG A 58 -11.26 17.97 -15.72
C ARG A 58 -9.86 18.32 -16.24
N THR A 59 -9.65 18.60 -17.52
CA THR A 59 -10.54 19.18 -18.56
C THR A 59 -9.91 19.02 -19.93
#